data_AF-A0A2V9MTX1-F1
#
_entry.id   AF-A0A2V9MTX1-F1
#
_cell.length_a   1.000
_cell.length_b   1.000
_cell.length_c   1.000
_cell.angle_alpha   90.00
_cell.angle_beta   90.00
_cell.angle_gamma   90.00
#
_symmetry.space_group_name_H-M   'P 1'
#
loop_
_entity.id
_entity.type
_entity.pdbx_description
1 polymer ?
#
loop_
_entity_poly.entity_id
_entity_poly.type
_entity_poly.pdbx_seq_one_letter_code
_entity_poly.pdbx_strand_id
1 'polypeptide(L)'
;MNCLQFENALSDYLEGARSSEQQAHVNSCSACSGLLADLTLISAEAVSLRELDDPAPKVWSALEAQLRREGLIRSAARPLLPDFFRRWRTAWLVPVAAALAIAAGIKLYHPAKIGDTQPVAKVSVPKSSRAPAVSAEDRDILKTVASRPPAQAVAYRNDLDQANAFIRDAQEAVRNDPNDIYSQQMLMNAYEQKQMVYRLALDQSNDGQ
;
A
#
# COMPACT_ATOMS: atom_id res chain seq x y z
N MET A 1 13.92 -23.52 11.96
CA MET A 1 13.88 -22.13 12.50
C MET A 1 13.86 -22.13 14.02
N ASN A 2 14.17 -20.98 14.62
CA ASN A 2 13.98 -20.71 16.04
C ASN A 2 12.65 -20.00 16.32
N CYS A 3 12.25 -19.89 17.59
CA CYS A 3 10.97 -19.30 17.99
C CYS A 3 10.82 -17.84 17.53
N LEU A 4 11.86 -17.02 17.68
CA LEU A 4 11.82 -15.60 17.31
C LEU A 4 11.62 -15.40 15.80
N GLN A 5 12.21 -16.26 14.98
CA GLN A 5 11.98 -16.27 13.53
C GLN A 5 10.54 -16.68 13.18
N PHE A 6 9.98 -17.65 13.91
CA PHE A 6 8.59 -18.05 13.72
C PHE A 6 7.62 -16.94 14.13
N GLU A 7 7.82 -16.32 15.28
CA GLU A 7 7.01 -15.20 15.80
C GLU A 7 7.01 -14.01 14.84
N ASN A 8 8.17 -13.65 14.26
CA ASN A 8 8.24 -12.59 13.25
C ASN A 8 7.50 -12.94 11.95
N ALA A 9 7.40 -14.23 11.61
CA ALA A 9 6.71 -14.71 10.42
C ALA A 9 5.27 -15.18 10.72
N LEU A 10 4.73 -14.86 11.91
CA LEU A 10 3.46 -15.38 12.38
C LEU A 10 2.26 -14.81 11.62
N SER A 11 2.31 -13.54 11.20
CA SER A 11 1.26 -12.92 10.37
C SER A 11 1.11 -13.66 9.05
N ASP A 12 2.21 -13.86 8.32
CA ASP A 12 2.23 -14.60 7.06
C ASP A 12 1.74 -16.04 7.25
N TYR A 13 2.10 -16.68 8.37
CA TYR A 13 1.65 -18.03 8.71
C TYR A 13 0.13 -18.12 8.91
N LEU A 14 -0.48 -17.12 9.57
CA LEU A 14 -1.93 -17.02 9.80
C LEU A 14 -2.69 -16.67 8.52
N GLU A 15 -2.11 -15.86 7.64
CA GLU A 15 -2.68 -15.49 6.33
C GLU A 15 -2.63 -16.66 5.31
N GLY A 16 -1.97 -17.76 5.66
CA GLY A 16 -1.96 -19.00 4.89
C GLY A 16 -0.66 -19.26 4.11
N ALA A 17 0.33 -18.36 4.19
CA ALA A 17 1.66 -18.56 3.60
C ALA A 17 2.53 -19.46 4.49
N ARG A 18 2.15 -20.74 4.60
CA ARG A 18 2.82 -21.73 5.46
C ARG A 18 3.95 -22.44 4.74
N SER A 19 5.18 -22.29 5.23
CA SER A 19 6.33 -23.09 4.79
C SER A 19 6.41 -24.42 5.55
N SER A 20 7.03 -25.42 4.93
CA SER A 20 7.27 -26.73 5.58
C SER A 20 8.14 -26.60 6.83
N GLU A 21 9.07 -25.65 6.84
CA GLU A 21 9.93 -25.37 7.99
C GLU A 21 9.12 -24.78 9.17
N GLN A 22 8.16 -23.90 8.89
CA GLN A 22 7.29 -23.29 9.92
C GLN A 22 6.41 -24.35 10.54
N GLN A 23 5.82 -25.21 9.71
CA GLN A 23 5.00 -26.33 10.16
C GLN A 23 5.79 -27.30 11.04
N ALA A 24 7.03 -27.63 10.66
CA ALA A 24 7.90 -28.49 11.44
C ALA A 24 8.23 -27.88 12.82
N HIS A 25 8.44 -26.57 12.89
CA HIS A 25 8.72 -25.88 14.15
C HIS A 25 7.51 -25.89 15.08
N VAL A 26 6.33 -25.51 14.61
CA VAL A 26 5.09 -25.54 15.41
C VAL A 26 4.81 -26.96 15.93
N ASN A 27 5.01 -27.98 15.11
CA ASN A 27 4.79 -29.36 15.52
C ASN A 27 5.81 -29.87 16.57
N SER A 28 7.00 -29.27 16.65
CA SER A 28 8.07 -29.70 17.57
C SER A 28 8.26 -28.79 18.78
N CYS A 29 7.77 -27.55 18.75
CA CYS A 29 7.89 -26.56 19.82
C CYS A 29 6.54 -26.32 20.51
N SER A 30 6.41 -26.74 21.77
CA SER A 30 5.20 -26.57 22.57
C SER A 30 4.84 -25.10 22.85
N ALA A 31 5.84 -24.22 22.97
CA ALA A 31 5.59 -22.80 23.20
C ALA A 31 4.92 -22.14 21.98
N CYS A 32 5.43 -22.40 20.78
CA CYS A 32 4.87 -21.84 19.55
C CYS A 32 3.52 -22.46 19.19
N SER A 33 3.30 -23.75 19.46
CA SER A 33 1.99 -24.37 19.27
C SER A 33 0.96 -23.88 20.28
N GLY A 34 1.35 -23.63 21.53
CA GLY A 34 0.52 -22.99 22.55
C GLY A 34 0.11 -21.58 22.13
N LEU A 35 1.06 -20.75 21.71
CA LEU A 35 0.78 -19.40 21.20
C LEU A 35 -0.20 -19.43 20.02
N LEU A 36 0.00 -20.34 19.06
CA LEU A 36 -0.90 -20.47 17.93
C LEU A 36 -2.30 -20.90 18.37
N ALA A 37 -2.40 -21.83 19.33
CA ALA A 37 -3.68 -22.24 19.89
C ALA A 37 -4.41 -21.05 20.55
N ASP A 38 -3.72 -20.25 21.34
CA ASP A 38 -4.28 -19.06 21.99
C ASP A 38 -4.79 -18.03 20.97
N LEU A 39 -4.01 -17.74 19.92
CA LEU A 39 -4.43 -16.82 18.86
C LEU A 39 -5.64 -17.35 18.09
N THR A 40 -5.66 -18.66 17.79
CA THR A 40 -6.84 -19.26 17.13
C THR A 40 -8.08 -19.20 18.01
N LEU A 41 -7.92 -19.38 19.33
CA LEU A 41 -9.01 -19.25 20.30
C LEU A 41 -9.56 -17.82 20.34
N ILE A 42 -8.69 -16.82 20.48
CA ILE A 42 -9.08 -15.40 20.46
C ILE A 42 -9.81 -15.06 19.17
N SER A 43 -9.30 -15.52 18.01
CA SER A 43 -9.92 -15.25 16.72
C SER A 43 -11.32 -15.87 16.61
N ALA A 44 -11.52 -17.07 17.17
CA ALA A 44 -12.80 -17.74 17.19
C ALA A 44 -13.80 -17.03 18.11
N GLU A 45 -13.36 -16.59 19.29
CA GLU A 45 -14.19 -15.85 20.24
C GLU A 45 -14.55 -14.45 19.72
N ALA A 46 -13.62 -13.77 19.05
CA ALA A 46 -13.85 -12.44 18.48
C ALA A 46 -15.01 -12.41 17.47
N VAL A 47 -15.26 -13.50 16.74
CA VAL A 47 -16.41 -13.60 15.82
C VAL A 47 -17.74 -13.51 16.56
N SER A 48 -17.81 -13.99 17.81
CA SER A 48 -19.04 -13.89 18.63
C SER A 48 -19.36 -12.46 19.05
N LEU A 49 -18.36 -11.58 19.10
CA LEU A 49 -18.53 -10.15 19.37
C LEU A 49 -19.06 -9.37 18.16
N ARG A 50 -19.08 -9.99 16.97
CA ARG A 50 -19.39 -9.34 15.70
C ARG A 50 -20.86 -8.95 15.53
N GLU A 51 -21.76 -9.49 16.35
CA GLU A 51 -23.19 -9.11 16.35
C GLU A 51 -23.41 -7.62 16.67
N LEU A 52 -22.40 -6.92 17.19
CA LEU A 52 -22.46 -5.49 17.49
C LEU A 52 -22.18 -4.57 16.28
N ASP A 53 -21.55 -5.05 15.20
CA ASP A 53 -20.99 -4.19 14.13
C ASP A 53 -21.14 -4.77 12.70
N ASP A 54 -22.33 -5.21 12.28
CA ASP A 54 -22.58 -5.46 10.84
C ASP A 54 -22.88 -4.12 10.13
N PRO A 55 -22.13 -3.72 9.10
CA PRO A 55 -22.44 -2.52 8.35
C PRO A 55 -23.85 -2.59 7.76
N ALA A 56 -24.54 -1.44 7.76
CA ALA A 56 -25.92 -1.37 7.28
C ALA A 56 -26.06 -2.02 5.88
N PRO A 57 -27.15 -2.76 5.58
CA PRO A 57 -27.33 -3.49 4.31
C PRO A 57 -27.13 -2.65 3.03
N LYS A 58 -27.30 -1.33 3.13
CA LYS A 58 -27.01 -0.37 2.05
C LYS A 58 -25.54 -0.34 1.63
N VAL A 59 -24.61 -0.53 2.57
CA VAL A 59 -23.17 -0.59 2.31
C VAL A 59 -22.85 -1.80 1.44
N TRP A 60 -23.42 -2.96 1.78
CA TRP A 60 -23.22 -4.21 1.01
C TRP A 60 -23.74 -4.11 -0.43
N SER A 61 -24.94 -3.57 -0.61
CA SER A 61 -25.50 -3.34 -1.95
C SER A 61 -24.71 -2.30 -2.76
N ALA A 62 -24.18 -1.26 -2.12
CA ALA A 62 -23.32 -0.28 -2.78
C ALA A 62 -21.98 -0.90 -3.22
N LEU A 63 -21.36 -1.72 -2.36
CA LEU A 63 -20.14 -2.47 -2.69
C LEU A 63 -20.37 -3.44 -3.85
N GLU A 64 -21.47 -4.20 -3.83
CA GLU A 64 -21.82 -5.11 -4.92
C GLU A 64 -22.00 -4.36 -6.25
N ALA A 65 -22.70 -3.23 -6.24
CA ALA A 65 -22.86 -2.39 -7.42
C ALA A 65 -21.51 -1.87 -7.94
N GLN A 66 -20.60 -1.52 -7.04
CA GLN A 66 -19.26 -1.05 -7.40
C GLN A 66 -18.39 -2.17 -7.99
N LEU A 67 -18.36 -3.33 -7.35
CA LEU A 67 -17.61 -4.50 -7.83
C LEU A 67 -18.13 -5.04 -9.18
N ARG A 68 -19.43 -4.86 -9.47
CA ARG A 68 -20.00 -5.13 -10.80
C ARG A 68 -19.50 -4.13 -11.85
N ARG A 69 -19.42 -2.84 -11.52
CA ARG A 69 -18.89 -1.81 -12.42
C ARG A 69 -17.41 -2.03 -12.74
N GLU A 70 -16.64 -2.47 -11.74
CA GLU A 70 -15.23 -2.83 -11.88
C GLU A 70 -15.02 -4.17 -12.60
N GLY A 71 -16.11 -4.92 -12.89
CA GLY A 71 -16.05 -6.20 -13.61
C GLY A 71 -15.49 -7.37 -12.81
N LEU A 72 -15.25 -7.17 -11.51
CA LEU A 72 -14.76 -8.17 -10.56
C LEU A 72 -15.83 -9.22 -10.24
N ILE A 73 -17.10 -8.81 -10.22
CA ILE A 73 -18.24 -9.70 -10.11
C ILE A 73 -18.93 -9.79 -11.47
N ARG A 74 -18.58 -10.82 -12.24
CA ARG A 74 -19.40 -11.25 -13.38
C ARG A 74 -20.53 -12.09 -12.83
N SER A 75 -21.76 -11.62 -12.91
CA SER A 75 -22.92 -12.50 -12.81
C SER A 75 -22.69 -13.63 -13.81
N ALA A 76 -22.63 -14.87 -13.32
CA ALA A 76 -22.53 -16.05 -14.15
C ALA A 76 -23.77 -16.10 -15.05
N ALA A 77 -23.68 -15.42 -16.19
CA ALA A 77 -24.64 -15.57 -17.27
C ALA A 77 -24.53 -17.03 -17.67
N ARG A 78 -25.59 -17.78 -17.37
CA ARG A 78 -25.83 -19.15 -17.84
C ARG A 78 -25.35 -19.23 -19.29
N PRO A 79 -24.37 -20.08 -19.64
CA PRO A 79 -23.89 -20.13 -21.01
C PRO A 79 -24.98 -20.81 -21.85
N LEU A 80 -25.80 -20.01 -22.52
CA LEU A 80 -26.46 -20.45 -23.74
C LEU A 80 -25.35 -20.57 -24.79
N LEU A 81 -24.92 -21.81 -24.99
CA LEU A 81 -24.07 -22.35 -26.07
C LEU A 81 -23.46 -21.34 -27.06
N PRO A 82 -22.14 -21.33 -27.25
CA PRO A 82 -21.50 -20.44 -28.22
C PRO A 82 -21.76 -20.89 -29.68
N ASP A 83 -22.29 -19.98 -30.50
CA ASP A 83 -22.45 -20.04 -31.97
C ASP A 83 -21.11 -20.15 -32.77
N PHE A 84 -20.03 -20.47 -32.06
CA PHE A 84 -18.64 -20.48 -32.55
C PHE A 84 -18.38 -21.57 -33.60
N PHE A 85 -19.07 -22.71 -33.54
CA PHE A 85 -18.82 -23.82 -34.47
C PHE A 85 -19.43 -23.63 -35.86
N ARG A 86 -20.28 -22.62 -36.07
CA ARG A 86 -20.96 -22.38 -37.36
C ARG A 86 -20.18 -21.44 -38.29
N ARG A 87 -19.28 -20.61 -37.75
CA ARG A 87 -18.49 -19.63 -38.52
C ARG A 87 -17.14 -20.13 -39.05
N TRP A 88 -16.69 -21.33 -38.63
CA TRP A 88 -15.38 -21.86 -39.03
C TRP A 88 -15.34 -22.48 -40.43
N ARG A 89 -16.49 -22.71 -41.09
CA ARG A 89 -16.52 -23.31 -42.45
C ARG A 89 -16.26 -22.34 -43.60
N THR A 90 -16.18 -21.03 -43.37
CA THR A 90 -16.09 -20.04 -44.47
C THR A 90 -14.78 -19.22 -44.49
N ALA A 91 -13.83 -19.49 -43.60
CA ALA A 91 -12.60 -18.69 -43.46
C ALA A 91 -11.37 -19.22 -44.24
N TRP A 92 -11.56 -20.17 -45.17
CA TRP A 92 -10.45 -20.78 -45.94
C TRP A 92 -10.24 -20.20 -47.35
N LEU A 93 -10.59 -18.93 -47.57
CA LEU A 93 -10.34 -18.22 -48.84
C LEU A 93 -9.83 -16.77 -48.62
N VAL A 94 -8.80 -16.56 -47.79
CA VAL A 94 -8.20 -15.23 -47.58
C VAL A 94 -6.67 -15.11 -47.75
N PRO A 95 -5.82 -16.16 -47.89
CA PRO A 95 -4.37 -15.94 -47.87
C PRO A 95 -3.79 -15.53 -49.25
N VAL A 96 -4.43 -14.61 -49.96
CA VAL A 96 -3.87 -14.00 -51.20
C VAL A 96 -3.78 -12.46 -51.09
N ALA A 97 -4.54 -11.82 -50.20
CA ALA A 97 -4.55 -10.35 -50.10
C ALA A 97 -3.47 -9.75 -49.17
N ALA A 98 -2.96 -10.51 -48.19
CA ALA A 98 -2.05 -9.98 -47.17
C ALA A 98 -0.59 -9.81 -47.64
N ALA A 99 -0.17 -10.53 -48.69
CA ALA A 99 1.21 -10.46 -49.19
C ALA A 99 1.53 -9.16 -49.95
N LEU A 100 0.53 -8.48 -50.52
CA LEU A 100 0.75 -7.26 -51.30
C LEU A 100 0.84 -5.98 -50.46
N ALA A 101 0.30 -5.96 -49.23
CA ALA A 101 0.33 -4.76 -48.39
C ALA A 101 1.69 -4.51 -47.71
N ILE A 102 2.46 -5.58 -47.43
CA ILE A 102 3.74 -5.48 -46.70
C ILE A 102 4.86 -4.94 -47.61
N ALA A 103 4.80 -5.20 -48.93
CA ALA A 103 5.79 -4.71 -49.88
C ALA A 103 5.69 -3.20 -50.17
N ALA A 104 4.52 -2.57 -49.97
CA ALA A 104 4.32 -1.14 -50.21
C ALA A 104 4.76 -0.24 -49.05
N GLY A 105 4.73 -0.75 -47.81
CA GLY A 105 5.03 0.05 -46.61
C GLY A 105 6.51 0.35 -46.37
N ILE A 106 7.42 -0.46 -46.93
CA ILE A 106 8.86 -0.35 -46.63
C ILE A 106 9.56 0.69 -47.53
N LYS A 107 8.93 1.13 -48.63
CA LYS A 107 9.57 2.01 -49.63
C LYS A 107 9.45 3.52 -49.34
N LEU A 108 8.81 3.94 -48.24
CA LEU A 108 8.49 5.36 -48.00
C LEU A 108 8.96 5.94 -46.66
N TYR A 109 9.71 5.20 -45.85
CA TYR A 109 10.31 5.77 -44.63
C TYR A 109 11.81 5.96 -44.78
N HIS A 110 12.22 7.19 -45.08
CA HIS A 110 13.57 7.68 -44.86
C HIS A 110 13.73 8.12 -43.40
N PRO A 111 14.83 7.73 -42.71
CA PRO A 111 15.11 8.17 -41.35
C PRO A 111 15.80 9.55 -41.36
N ALA A 112 15.19 10.54 -40.70
CA ALA A 112 15.81 11.85 -40.46
C ALA A 112 16.25 11.96 -38.99
N LYS A 113 17.57 11.88 -38.82
CA LYS A 113 18.46 12.49 -37.82
C LYS A 113 17.91 12.80 -36.42
N ILE A 114 18.51 12.10 -35.46
CA ILE A 114 18.65 12.47 -34.05
C ILE A 114 19.59 13.67 -33.93
N GLY A 115 19.14 14.70 -33.22
CA GLY A 115 19.94 15.83 -32.80
C GLY A 115 19.06 17.01 -32.45
N ASP A 116 18.79 17.22 -31.15
CA ASP A 116 19.06 18.50 -30.52
C ASP A 116 18.80 18.46 -29.00
N THR A 117 19.82 18.89 -28.27
CA THR A 117 19.89 19.17 -26.85
C THR A 117 19.40 20.59 -26.55
N GLN A 118 18.50 20.79 -25.59
CA GLN A 118 18.43 21.92 -24.62
C GLN A 118 17.05 22.00 -23.91
N PRO A 119 16.89 22.76 -22.80
CA PRO A 119 17.62 22.75 -21.54
C PRO A 119 16.67 22.57 -20.33
N VAL A 120 17.24 22.21 -19.17
CA VAL A 120 16.54 22.14 -17.88
C VAL A 120 16.11 23.55 -17.44
N ALA A 121 14.80 23.79 -17.38
CA ALA A 121 14.23 24.95 -16.72
C ALA A 121 14.19 24.72 -15.21
N LYS A 122 14.92 25.54 -14.45
CA LYS A 122 14.82 25.62 -12.99
C LYS A 122 13.46 26.19 -12.62
N VAL A 123 12.60 25.38 -12.02
CA VAL A 123 11.38 25.88 -11.37
C VAL A 123 11.77 26.44 -10.01
N SER A 124 11.51 27.73 -9.86
CA SER A 124 11.62 28.47 -8.60
C SER A 124 10.38 28.14 -7.76
N VAL A 125 10.56 27.68 -6.53
CA VAL A 125 9.45 27.37 -5.60
C VAL A 125 8.90 28.68 -5.00
N PRO A 126 7.62 29.02 -5.17
CA PRO A 126 6.99 30.04 -4.34
C PRO A 126 6.73 29.48 -2.94
N LYS A 127 7.25 30.17 -1.93
CA LYS A 127 6.97 29.94 -0.52
C LYS A 127 5.52 30.37 -0.23
N SER A 128 4.57 29.45 -0.30
CA SER A 128 3.22 29.66 0.24
C SER A 128 3.09 28.95 1.58
N SER A 129 3.15 29.74 2.64
CA SER A 129 2.99 29.32 4.03
C SER A 129 1.52 29.00 4.32
N ARG A 130 1.22 27.72 4.52
CA ARG A 130 0.20 27.34 5.50
C ARG A 130 0.71 26.19 6.34
N ALA A 131 1.32 26.56 7.47
CA ALA A 131 1.65 25.59 8.51
C ALA A 131 0.37 24.90 8.99
N PRO A 132 0.33 23.57 9.13
CA PRO A 132 -0.51 23.00 10.16
C PRO A 132 0.07 23.45 11.49
N ALA A 133 -0.77 24.08 12.32
CA ALA A 133 -0.45 24.27 13.73
C ALA A 133 -0.12 22.90 14.34
N VAL A 134 0.89 22.88 15.22
CA VAL A 134 1.30 21.71 16.03
C VAL A 134 0.07 20.86 16.38
N SER A 135 0.07 19.58 15.99
CA SER A 135 -1.12 18.73 16.10
C SER A 135 -1.49 18.51 17.57
N ALA A 136 -2.73 18.07 17.84
CA ALA A 136 -3.14 17.79 19.22
C ALA A 136 -2.25 16.71 19.87
N GLU A 137 -1.87 15.72 19.07
CA GLU A 137 -0.99 14.60 19.41
C GLU A 137 0.44 15.09 19.69
N ASP A 138 0.99 15.96 18.83
CA ASP A 138 2.31 16.58 19.06
C ASP A 138 2.37 17.29 20.42
N ARG A 139 1.31 18.04 20.78
CA ARG A 139 1.24 18.74 22.07
C ARG A 139 1.21 17.79 23.26
N ASP A 140 0.53 16.66 23.13
CA ASP A 140 0.44 15.68 24.21
C ASP A 140 1.79 14.99 24.44
N ILE A 141 2.42 14.52 23.37
CA ILE A 141 3.74 13.88 23.46
C ILE A 141 4.81 14.86 23.96
N LEU A 142 4.76 16.12 23.56
CA LEU A 142 5.68 17.15 24.07
C LEU A 142 5.53 17.40 25.57
N LYS A 143 4.36 17.19 26.18
CA LYS A 143 4.19 17.24 27.64
C LYS A 143 4.86 16.04 28.29
N THR A 144 4.72 14.85 27.74
CA THR A 144 5.38 13.62 28.21
C THR A 144 6.91 13.73 28.12
N VAL A 145 7.42 14.39 27.09
CA VAL A 145 8.87 14.60 26.91
C VAL A 145 9.40 15.75 27.79
N ALA A 146 8.55 16.68 28.23
CA ALA A 146 8.98 17.84 29.02
C ALA A 146 9.52 17.48 30.41
N SER A 147 9.19 16.31 30.97
CA SER A 147 9.71 15.81 32.25
C SER A 147 11.13 15.22 32.15
N ARG A 148 11.71 15.11 30.94
CA ARG A 148 13.02 14.49 30.68
C ARG A 148 14.19 15.44 30.88
N PRO A 149 15.45 14.94 30.92
CA PRO A 149 16.63 15.77 30.85
C PRO A 149 16.58 16.72 29.64
N PRO A 150 17.01 17.99 29.81
CA PRO A 150 16.80 19.03 28.80
C PRO A 150 17.45 18.70 27.45
N ALA A 151 18.59 18.02 27.45
CA ALA A 151 19.26 17.60 26.21
C ALA A 151 18.40 16.62 25.38
N GLN A 152 17.73 15.66 26.02
CA GLN A 152 16.86 14.70 25.32
C GLN A 152 15.58 15.35 24.82
N ALA A 153 14.99 16.23 25.64
CA ALA A 153 13.79 16.98 25.25
C ALA A 153 14.04 17.91 24.05
N VAL A 154 15.24 18.49 23.95
CA VAL A 154 15.64 19.30 22.79
C VAL A 154 15.86 18.43 21.55
N ALA A 155 16.58 17.32 21.67
CA ALA A 155 16.78 16.39 20.55
C ALA A 155 15.44 15.92 19.97
N TYR A 156 14.54 15.47 20.85
CA TYR A 156 13.19 15.05 20.45
C TYR A 156 12.40 16.13 19.72
N ARG A 157 12.42 17.37 20.21
CA ARG A 157 11.74 18.49 19.56
C ARG A 157 12.29 18.74 18.16
N ASN A 158 13.61 18.68 17.99
CA ASN A 158 14.24 18.85 16.69
C ASN A 158 13.82 17.74 15.71
N ASP A 159 13.80 16.49 16.17
CA ASP A 159 13.38 15.34 15.35
C ASP A 159 11.91 15.47 14.94
N LEU A 160 11.05 15.89 15.87
CA LEU A 160 9.63 16.13 15.61
C LEU A 160 9.42 17.28 14.62
N ASP A 161 10.18 18.37 14.76
CA ASP A 161 10.13 19.51 13.84
C ASP A 161 10.58 19.12 12.43
N GLN A 162 11.61 18.26 12.31
CA GLN A 162 12.08 17.74 11.04
C GLN A 162 11.04 16.84 10.37
N ALA A 163 10.42 15.91 11.11
CA ALA A 163 9.35 15.06 10.60
C ALA A 163 8.14 15.90 10.15
N ASN A 164 7.75 16.90 10.95
CA ASN A 164 6.68 17.83 10.59
C ASN A 164 7.01 18.67 9.36
N ALA A 165 8.27 19.07 9.16
CA ALA A 165 8.70 19.75 7.95
C ALA A 165 8.58 18.84 6.73
N PHE A 166 9.03 17.59 6.84
CA PHE A 166 8.98 16.64 5.74
C PHE A 166 7.54 16.32 5.31
N ILE A 167 6.60 16.18 6.26
CA ILE A 167 5.17 16.02 5.95
C ILE A 167 4.64 17.22 5.16
N ARG A 168 5.01 18.45 5.54
CA ARG A 168 4.55 19.64 4.81
C ARG A 168 5.04 19.64 3.36
N ASP A 169 6.30 19.28 3.15
CA ASP A 169 6.91 19.24 1.82
C ASP A 169 6.28 18.14 0.96
N ALA A 170 6.05 16.95 1.54
CA ALA A 170 5.39 15.85 0.85
C ALA A 170 3.92 16.16 0.52
N GLN A 171 3.19 16.80 1.45
CA GLN A 171 1.82 17.26 1.18
C GLN A 171 1.78 18.31 0.07
N GLU A 172 2.78 19.19 -0.01
CA GLU A 172 2.88 20.17 -1.09
C GLU A 172 3.14 19.50 -2.44
N ALA A 173 4.01 18.49 -2.48
CA ALA A 173 4.24 17.70 -3.69
C ALA A 173 2.96 17.03 -4.19
N VAL A 174 2.19 16.40 -3.29
CA VAL A 174 0.88 15.78 -3.61
C VAL A 174 -0.16 16.82 -4.03
N ARG A 175 -0.15 18.02 -3.44
CA ARG A 175 -1.05 19.11 -3.87
C ARG A 175 -0.73 19.59 -5.30
N ASN A 176 0.55 19.64 -5.65
CA ASN A 176 1.00 20.09 -6.96
C ASN A 176 0.71 19.06 -8.06
N ASP A 177 0.91 17.77 -7.78
CA ASP A 177 0.53 16.67 -8.66
C ASP A 177 -0.10 15.51 -7.87
N PRO A 178 -1.45 15.46 -7.77
CA PRO A 178 -2.14 14.41 -7.02
C PRO A 178 -2.00 13.01 -7.61
N ASN A 179 -1.65 12.89 -8.90
CA ASN A 179 -1.55 11.60 -9.59
C ASN A 179 -0.10 11.09 -9.67
N ASP A 180 0.88 11.85 -9.17
CA ASP A 180 2.26 11.41 -9.10
C ASP A 180 2.44 10.39 -7.98
N ILE A 181 2.70 9.14 -8.38
CA ILE A 181 2.95 8.00 -7.48
C ILE A 181 4.15 8.27 -6.56
N TYR A 182 5.16 9.01 -7.03
CA TYR A 182 6.33 9.31 -6.21
C TYR A 182 5.99 10.27 -5.07
N SER A 183 5.22 11.33 -5.36
CA SER A 183 4.71 12.27 -4.35
C SER A 183 3.80 11.58 -3.32
N GLN A 184 2.93 10.67 -3.76
CA GLN A 184 2.10 9.86 -2.87
C GLN A 184 2.95 8.98 -1.94
N GLN A 185 3.97 8.29 -2.48
CA GLN A 185 4.89 7.49 -1.68
C GLN A 185 5.66 8.34 -0.67
N MET A 186 6.11 9.53 -1.08
CA MET A 186 6.82 10.46 -0.19
C MET A 186 5.96 10.85 1.02
N LEU A 187 4.66 11.08 0.81
CA LEU A 187 3.73 11.41 1.88
C LEU A 187 3.57 10.25 2.87
N MET A 188 3.49 9.00 2.37
CA MET A 188 3.44 7.82 3.23
C MET A 188 4.71 7.69 4.09
N ASN A 189 5.88 7.80 3.46
CA ASN A 189 7.18 7.74 4.16
C ASN A 189 7.31 8.85 5.22
N ALA A 190 6.79 10.05 4.95
CA ALA A 190 6.83 11.16 5.90
C ALA A 190 6.01 10.88 7.15
N TYR A 191 4.83 10.26 7.02
CA TYR A 191 4.04 9.85 8.17
C TYR A 191 4.69 8.70 8.95
N GLU A 192 5.28 7.72 8.26
CA GLU A 192 6.02 6.63 8.92
C GLU A 192 7.18 7.16 9.77
N GLN A 193 7.95 8.12 9.24
CA GLN A 193 9.03 8.77 9.99
C GLN A 193 8.51 9.47 11.25
N LYS A 194 7.38 10.19 11.16
CA LYS A 194 6.76 10.84 12.32
C LYS A 194 6.31 9.82 13.38
N GLN A 195 5.76 8.67 12.97
CA GLN A 195 5.41 7.59 13.89
C GLN A 195 6.64 7.01 14.60
N MET A 196 7.78 6.87 13.90
CA MET A 196 9.03 6.45 14.53
C MET A 196 9.47 7.43 15.62
N VAL A 197 9.37 8.74 15.37
CA VAL A 197 9.69 9.77 16.37
C VAL A 197 8.76 9.62 17.59
N TYR A 198 7.46 9.37 17.40
CA TYR A 198 6.55 9.12 18.53
C TYR A 198 6.94 7.88 19.35
N ARG A 199 7.40 6.79 18.72
CA ARG A 199 7.85 5.59 19.44
C ARG A 199 9.04 5.88 20.34
N LEU A 200 9.99 6.71 19.90
CA LEU A 200 11.12 7.12 20.74
C LEU A 200 10.66 7.86 22.02
N ALA A 201 9.53 8.58 21.95
CA ALA A 201 8.93 9.11 23.17
C ALA A 201 8.37 7.99 24.06
N LEU A 202 7.66 7.01 23.51
CA LEU A 202 7.02 5.97 24.32
C LEU A 202 8.03 4.99 24.94
N ASP A 203 9.02 4.51 24.19
CA ASP A 203 9.97 3.50 24.66
C ASP A 203 10.75 3.97 25.89
N GLN A 204 11.28 5.19 25.83
CA GLN A 204 12.05 5.77 26.94
C GLN A 204 11.18 6.19 28.13
N SER A 205 9.86 6.23 27.97
CA SER A 205 8.96 6.47 29.10
C SER A 205 8.73 5.20 29.93
N ASN A 206 8.85 4.01 29.32
CA ASN A 206 8.73 2.74 30.02
C ASN A 206 10.01 2.34 30.78
N ASP A 207 11.19 2.83 30.39
CA ASP A 207 12.46 2.55 31.06
C ASP A 207 12.68 3.36 32.36
N GLY A 208 11.79 4.31 32.66
CA GLY A 208 11.90 5.22 33.80
C GLY A 208 11.08 4.86 35.03
N GLN A 209 10.51 3.64 35.09
CA GLN A 209 9.58 3.21 36.14
C GLN A 209 10.12 2.08 37.01
#